data_AF-A0A6F8T3X1-F1
#
_entry.id   AF-A0A6F8T3X1-F1
#
_cell.length_a   1.000
_cell.length_b   1.000
_cell.length_c   1.000
_cell.angle_alpha   90.00
_cell.angle_beta   90.00
_cell.angle_gamma   90.00
#
_symmetry.space_group_name_H-M   'P 1'
#
loop_
_entity.id
_entity.type
_entity.pdbx_description
1 polymer ?
#
loop_
_entity_poly.entity_id
_entity_poly.type
_entity_poly.pdbx_seq_one_letter_code
_entity_poly.pdbx_strand_id
1 'polypeptide(L)'
;MQAGNVKDKTQLNHFAIKYKLIVRANQIAWQELVSKLKSAITYFSNQKHRMNYSQYQSQNFSIGSGVTEAACKTLIKQRLGQSGMKWKTQRIAMVLRLRALMSTKGRWKQFWDRINQAGLVGLAQLGS
;
A
#
# COMPACT_ATOMS: atom_id res chain seq x y z
N MET A 1 5.39 -22.30 69.19
CA MET A 1 6.36 -21.55 68.36
C MET A 1 6.46 -22.22 67.00
N GLN A 2 5.87 -21.66 65.93
CA GLN A 2 6.21 -21.95 64.51
C GLN A 2 5.25 -21.17 63.59
N ALA A 3 5.48 -19.86 63.40
CA ALA A 3 4.77 -19.03 62.42
C ALA A 3 5.71 -18.35 61.40
N GLY A 4 7.03 -18.61 61.47
CA GLY A 4 8.05 -17.93 60.66
C GLY A 4 8.40 -18.57 59.31
N ASN A 5 8.04 -19.83 59.05
CA ASN A 5 8.54 -20.59 57.89
C ASN A 5 7.65 -20.50 56.64
N VAL A 6 6.36 -20.20 56.82
CA VAL A 6 5.39 -20.19 55.70
C VAL A 6 5.56 -18.93 54.86
N LYS A 7 5.70 -17.75 55.47
CA LYS A 7 5.79 -16.46 54.76
C LYS A 7 7.07 -16.34 53.90
N ASP A 8 8.18 -16.88 54.36
CA ASP A 8 9.46 -16.88 53.62
C ASP A 8 9.42 -17.80 52.38
N LYS A 9 8.88 -19.02 52.54
CA LYS A 9 8.66 -19.95 51.42
C LYS A 9 7.66 -19.42 50.38
N THR A 10 6.62 -18.70 50.80
CA THR A 10 5.67 -18.09 49.85
C THR A 10 6.32 -16.95 49.06
N GLN A 11 7.15 -16.12 49.69
CA GLN A 11 7.91 -15.05 49.03
C GLN A 11 8.94 -15.61 48.04
N LEU A 12 9.69 -16.64 48.44
CA LEU A 12 10.64 -17.34 47.57
C LEU A 12 9.94 -17.98 46.35
N ASN A 13 8.78 -18.61 46.56
CA ASN A 13 7.97 -19.15 45.46
C ASN A 13 7.43 -18.05 44.54
N HIS A 14 6.96 -16.93 45.10
CA HIS A 14 6.50 -15.78 44.30
C HIS A 14 7.61 -15.23 43.41
N PHE A 15 8.84 -15.07 43.93
CA PHE A 15 10.00 -14.64 43.16
C PHE A 15 10.37 -15.64 42.05
N ALA A 16 10.38 -16.93 42.36
CA ALA A 16 10.68 -17.98 41.38
C ALA A 16 9.63 -18.02 40.24
N ILE A 17 8.34 -17.84 40.58
CA ILE A 17 7.26 -17.77 39.60
C ILE A 17 7.43 -16.54 38.70
N LYS A 18 7.73 -15.37 39.29
CA LYS A 18 7.92 -14.12 38.55
C LYS A 18 9.13 -14.20 37.60
N TYR A 19 10.24 -14.77 38.06
CA TYR A 19 11.43 -15.01 37.22
C TYR A 19 11.11 -15.94 36.05
N LYS A 20 10.42 -17.06 36.30
CA LYS A 20 10.04 -18.03 35.25
C LYS A 20 9.10 -17.41 34.21
N LEU A 21 8.20 -16.51 34.62
CA LEU A 21 7.34 -15.75 33.72
C LEU A 21 8.14 -14.78 32.84
N ILE A 22 9.09 -14.04 33.42
CA ILE A 22 9.95 -13.10 32.67
C ILE A 22 10.79 -13.83 31.63
N VAL A 23 11.42 -14.95 32.01
CA VAL A 23 12.22 -15.76 31.08
C VAL A 23 11.36 -16.31 29.95
N ARG A 24 10.14 -16.78 30.23
CA ARG A 24 9.20 -17.25 29.20
C ARG A 24 8.73 -16.14 28.27
N ALA A 25 8.41 -14.97 28.81
CA ALA A 25 8.00 -13.81 28.02
C ALA A 25 9.11 -13.35 27.07
N ASN A 26 10.34 -13.26 27.58
CA ASN A 26 11.52 -12.97 26.75
C ASN A 26 11.73 -14.04 25.67
N GLN A 27 11.62 -15.33 26.01
CA GLN A 27 11.75 -16.40 25.03
C GLN A 27 10.75 -16.26 23.88
N ILE A 28 9.48 -15.97 24.17
CA ILE A 28 8.43 -15.78 23.16
C ILE A 28 8.75 -14.57 22.26
N ALA A 29 9.15 -13.45 22.86
CA ALA A 29 9.54 -12.25 22.11
C ALA A 29 10.73 -12.52 21.18
N TRP A 30 11.74 -13.27 21.65
CA TRP A 30 12.88 -13.69 20.84
C TRP A 30 12.46 -14.59 19.67
N GLN A 31 11.53 -15.53 19.88
CA GLN A 31 11.02 -16.38 18.80
C GLN A 31 10.27 -15.57 17.74
N GLU A 32 9.45 -14.61 18.16
CA GLU A 32 8.71 -13.74 17.25
C GLU A 32 9.66 -12.86 16.42
N LEU A 33 10.68 -12.28 17.05
CA LEU A 33 11.70 -11.48 16.37
C LEU A 33 12.46 -12.29 15.33
N VAL A 34 12.94 -13.48 15.71
CA VAL A 34 13.67 -14.37 14.80
C VAL A 34 12.77 -14.81 13.63
N SER A 35 11.49 -15.08 13.88
CA SER A 35 10.52 -15.41 12.84
C SER A 35 10.33 -14.25 11.84
N LYS A 36 10.18 -13.02 12.33
CA LYS A 36 10.08 -11.81 11.49
C LYS A 36 11.33 -11.58 10.67
N LEU A 37 12.51 -11.74 11.27
CA LEU A 37 13.80 -11.64 10.57
C LEU A 37 13.93 -12.69 9.47
N LYS A 38 13.63 -13.95 9.76
CA LYS A 38 13.63 -15.03 8.77
C LYS A 38 12.66 -14.73 7.62
N SER A 39 11.47 -14.23 7.93
CA SER A 39 10.47 -13.86 6.93
C SER A 39 10.96 -12.73 6.02
N ALA A 40 11.59 -11.70 6.60
CA ALA A 40 12.19 -10.60 5.84
C ALA A 40 13.33 -11.08 4.93
N ILE A 41 14.26 -11.89 5.46
CA ILE A 41 15.37 -12.46 4.69
C ILE A 41 14.84 -13.30 3.51
N THR A 42 13.88 -14.18 3.77
CA THR A 42 13.24 -15.00 2.72
C THR A 42 12.56 -14.13 1.66
N TYR A 43 11.84 -13.09 2.08
CA TYR A 43 11.19 -12.16 1.15
C TYR A 43 12.19 -11.49 0.23
N PHE A 44 13.26 -10.88 0.78
CA PHE A 44 14.28 -10.21 -0.01
C PHE A 44 15.05 -11.19 -0.91
N SER A 45 15.33 -12.40 -0.42
CA SER A 45 16.04 -13.42 -1.20
C SER A 45 15.21 -13.87 -2.40
N ASN A 46 13.92 -14.15 -2.22
CA ASN A 46 13.01 -14.53 -3.29
C ASN A 46 12.78 -13.37 -4.27
N GLN A 47 12.72 -12.13 -3.75
CA GLN A 47 12.35 -10.96 -4.53
C GLN A 47 13.54 -10.24 -5.19
N LYS A 48 14.78 -10.69 -4.95
CA LYS A 48 16.03 -10.09 -5.44
C LYS A 48 16.01 -9.76 -6.94
N HIS A 49 15.42 -10.62 -7.76
CA HIS A 49 15.29 -10.41 -9.22
C HIS A 49 14.47 -9.18 -9.62
N ARG A 50 13.63 -8.63 -8.74
CA ARG A 50 12.86 -7.38 -8.96
C ARG A 50 13.45 -6.16 -8.28
N MET A 51 14.59 -6.30 -7.61
CA MET A 51 15.25 -5.23 -6.85
C MET A 51 16.38 -4.56 -7.64
N ASN A 52 16.29 -4.53 -8.98
CA ASN A 52 17.24 -3.83 -9.86
C ASN A 52 17.06 -2.31 -9.80
N TYR A 53 17.16 -1.75 -8.58
CA TYR A 53 16.90 -0.34 -8.32
C TYR A 53 17.88 0.58 -9.04
N SER A 54 19.15 0.19 -9.19
CA SER A 54 20.14 0.98 -9.93
C SER A 54 19.70 1.19 -11.39
N GLN A 55 19.25 0.13 -12.06
CA GLN A 55 18.71 0.20 -13.41
C GLN A 55 17.46 1.07 -13.47
N TYR A 56 16.51 0.89 -12.54
CA TYR A 56 15.29 1.70 -12.50
C TYR A 56 15.54 3.19 -12.21
N GLN A 57 16.55 3.52 -11.40
CA GLN A 57 16.97 4.91 -11.18
C GLN A 57 17.57 5.51 -12.45
N SER A 58 18.42 4.77 -13.16
CA SER A 58 18.99 5.23 -14.45
C SER A 58 17.91 5.49 -15.52
N GLN A 59 16.80 4.75 -15.46
CA GLN A 59 15.64 4.91 -16.33
C GLN A 59 14.63 5.96 -15.83
N ASN A 60 14.94 6.70 -14.76
CA ASN A 60 14.05 7.67 -14.10
C ASN A 60 12.68 7.10 -13.70
N PHE A 61 12.61 5.80 -13.40
CA PHE A 61 11.38 5.19 -12.91
C PHE A 61 11.14 5.57 -11.45
N SER A 62 9.89 5.87 -11.13
CA SER A 62 9.46 6.11 -9.75
C SER A 62 9.49 4.80 -8.96
N ILE A 63 10.54 4.59 -8.18
CA ILE A 63 10.72 3.41 -7.32
C ILE A 63 9.88 3.51 -6.04
N GLY A 64 9.45 4.73 -5.68
CA GLY A 64 8.61 4.98 -4.51
C GLY A 64 7.12 4.79 -4.81
N SER A 65 6.40 4.20 -3.85
CA SER A 65 4.93 4.11 -3.87
C SER A 65 4.24 5.47 -3.72
N GLY A 66 4.95 6.53 -3.29
CA GLY A 66 4.35 7.84 -3.03
C GLY A 66 3.73 8.49 -4.28
N VAL A 67 4.36 8.35 -5.44
CA VAL A 67 3.83 8.91 -6.70
C VAL A 67 2.57 8.16 -7.14
N THR A 68 2.58 6.84 -7.03
CA THR A 68 1.43 6.00 -7.39
C THR A 68 0.28 6.15 -6.38
N GLU A 69 0.59 6.26 -5.09
CA GLU A 69 -0.40 6.52 -4.03
C GLU A 69 -1.00 7.92 -4.16
N ALA A 70 -0.20 8.95 -4.44
CA ALA A 70 -0.70 10.30 -4.70
C ALA A 70 -1.60 10.33 -5.95
N ALA A 71 -1.23 9.62 -7.02
CA ALA A 71 -2.09 9.47 -8.20
C ALA A 71 -3.41 8.75 -7.85
N CYS A 72 -3.37 7.65 -7.10
CA CYS A 72 -4.58 6.96 -6.65
C CYS A 72 -5.47 7.84 -5.76
N LYS A 73 -4.87 8.61 -4.85
CA LYS A 73 -5.60 9.53 -3.96
C LYS A 73 -6.30 10.64 -4.75
N THR A 74 -5.62 11.22 -5.74
CA THR A 74 -6.14 12.36 -6.52
C THR A 74 -7.10 11.92 -7.63
N LEU A 75 -6.81 10.83 -8.34
CA LEU A 75 -7.66 10.34 -9.43
C LEU A 75 -8.91 9.64 -8.92
N ILE A 76 -8.76 8.74 -7.94
CA ILE A 76 -9.82 7.83 -7.47
C ILE A 76 -10.49 8.41 -6.23
N LYS A 77 -9.74 8.58 -5.13
CA LYS A 77 -10.32 8.87 -3.80
C LYS A 77 -11.00 10.23 -3.72
N GLN A 78 -10.43 11.27 -4.35
CA GLN A 78 -11.06 12.60 -4.38
C GLN A 78 -12.48 12.60 -4.95
N ARG A 79 -12.77 11.74 -5.94
CA ARG A 79 -14.07 11.75 -6.62
C ARG A 79 -14.97 10.60 -6.23
N LEU A 80 -14.44 9.40 -6.04
CA LEU A 80 -15.26 8.22 -5.79
C LEU A 80 -15.54 7.99 -4.30
N GLY A 81 -14.77 8.62 -3.40
CA GLY A 81 -14.87 8.44 -1.95
C GLY A 81 -15.65 9.51 -1.20
N GLN A 82 -16.45 10.35 -1.87
CA GLN A 82 -17.27 11.35 -1.19
C GLN A 82 -18.55 10.72 -0.64
N SER A 83 -19.09 11.28 0.44
CA SER A 83 -20.31 10.79 1.10
C SER A 83 -21.51 10.84 0.15
N GLY A 84 -22.39 9.83 0.27
CA GLY A 84 -23.63 9.76 -0.51
C GLY A 84 -23.49 9.33 -1.97
N MET A 85 -22.28 9.00 -2.44
CA MET A 85 -22.08 8.61 -3.84
C MET A 85 -22.38 7.13 -4.10
N LYS A 86 -23.28 6.86 -5.06
CA LYS A 86 -23.54 5.53 -5.59
C LYS A 86 -23.05 5.43 -7.02
N TRP A 87 -22.06 4.57 -7.24
CA TRP A 87 -21.45 4.41 -8.55
C TRP A 87 -21.82 3.07 -9.18
N LYS A 88 -22.01 3.06 -10.51
CA LYS A 88 -22.05 1.83 -11.32
C LYS A 88 -20.70 1.66 -12.01
N THR A 89 -20.15 0.45 -12.07
CA THR A 89 -18.79 0.16 -12.58
C THR A 89 -18.52 0.79 -13.95
N GLN A 90 -19.47 0.70 -14.88
CA GLN A 90 -19.36 1.32 -16.22
C GLN A 90 -19.16 2.84 -16.17
N ARG A 91 -19.89 3.53 -15.27
CA ARG A 91 -19.79 4.99 -15.11
C ARG A 91 -18.49 5.41 -14.42
N ILE A 92 -18.00 4.60 -13.47
CA ILE A 92 -16.69 4.82 -12.85
C ILE A 92 -15.58 4.78 -13.89
N ALA A 93 -15.58 3.76 -14.75
CA ALA A 93 -14.55 3.58 -15.76
C ALA A 93 -14.45 4.78 -16.71
N MET A 94 -15.59 5.31 -17.17
CA MET A 94 -15.62 6.52 -18.01
C MET A 94 -15.08 7.75 -17.29
N VAL A 95 -15.53 7.99 -16.05
CA VAL A 95 -15.08 9.15 -15.25
C VAL A 95 -13.58 9.07 -14.94
N LEU A 96 -13.07 7.88 -14.61
CA LEU A 96 -11.64 7.69 -14.36
C LEU A 96 -10.80 7.92 -15.62
N ARG A 97 -11.24 7.44 -16.79
CA ARG A 97 -10.55 7.69 -18.06
C ARG A 97 -10.48 9.19 -18.37
N LEU A 98 -11.58 9.91 -18.19
CA LEU A 98 -11.62 11.36 -18.40
C LEU A 98 -10.68 12.10 -17.44
N ARG A 99 -10.73 11.77 -16.14
CA ARG A 99 -9.84 12.37 -15.14
C ARG A 99 -8.36 12.07 -15.41
N ALA A 100 -8.04 10.87 -15.90
CA ALA A 100 -6.68 10.51 -16.28
C ALA A 100 -6.19 11.35 -17.48
N LEU A 101 -7.04 11.58 -18.48
CA LEU A 101 -6.73 12.46 -19.62
C LEU A 101 -6.49 13.90 -19.19
N MET A 102 -7.31 14.43 -18.28
CA MET A 102 -7.13 15.79 -17.75
C MET A 102 -5.88 15.92 -16.88
N SER A 103 -5.53 14.89 -16.11
CA SER A 103 -4.38 14.93 -15.19
C SER A 103 -3.04 14.78 -15.93
N THR A 104 -3.06 14.26 -17.16
CA THR A 104 -1.85 14.08 -17.97
C THR A 104 -1.65 15.29 -18.89
N LYS A 105 -0.55 16.04 -18.69
CA LYS A 105 -0.23 17.23 -19.49
C LYS A 105 -0.24 16.90 -20.99
N GLY A 106 -0.93 17.72 -21.79
CA GLY A 106 -1.01 17.59 -23.25
C GLY A 106 -2.00 16.56 -23.80
N ARG A 107 -2.42 15.56 -23.01
CA ARG A 107 -3.36 14.50 -23.47
C ARG A 107 -4.79 14.99 -23.66
N TRP A 108 -5.21 15.98 -22.87
CA TRP A 108 -6.50 16.63 -23.04
C TRP A 108 -6.61 17.35 -24.39
N LYS A 109 -5.56 18.07 -24.81
CA LYS A 109 -5.52 18.75 -26.11
C LYS A 109 -5.55 17.74 -27.26
N GLN A 110 -4.72 16.69 -27.20
CA GLN A 110 -4.72 15.61 -28.20
C GLN A 110 -6.07 14.91 -28.34
N PHE A 111 -6.81 14.75 -27.23
CA PHE A 111 -8.15 14.19 -27.23
C PHE A 111 -9.13 15.09 -28.01
N TRP A 112 -9.13 16.39 -27.75
CA TRP A 112 -9.97 17.35 -28.48
C TRP A 112 -9.57 17.48 -29.95
N ASP A 113 -8.26 17.49 -30.26
CA ASP A 113 -7.78 17.54 -31.64
C ASP A 113 -8.33 16.35 -32.47
N ARG A 114 -8.38 15.15 -31.87
CA ARG A 114 -8.99 13.97 -32.50
C ARG A 114 -10.51 14.07 -32.65
N ILE A 115 -11.21 14.59 -31.64
CA ILE A 115 -12.67 14.80 -31.73
C ILE A 115 -12.99 15.81 -32.84
N ASN A 116 -12.24 16.90 -32.91
CA ASN A 116 -12.41 17.92 -33.94
C ASN A 116 -12.16 17.33 -35.35
N GLN A 117 -11.13 16.51 -35.52
CA GLN A 117 -10.88 15.79 -36.77
C GLN A 117 -12.02 14.83 -37.14
N ALA A 118 -12.55 14.06 -36.18
CA ALA A 118 -13.67 13.15 -36.43
C ALA A 118 -14.98 13.89 -36.76
N GLY A 119 -15.23 15.04 -36.13
CA GLY A 119 -16.37 15.90 -36.43
C GLY A 119 -16.31 16.51 -37.84
N LEU A 120 -15.10 16.85 -38.31
CA LEU A 120 -14.89 17.31 -39.69
C LEU A 120 -15.18 16.22 -40.73
N VAL A 121 -14.85 14.96 -40.43
CA VAL A 121 -15.15 13.81 -41.33
C VAL A 121 -16.65 13.55 -41.43
N GLY A 122 -17.40 13.74 -40.33
CA GLY A 122 -18.86 13.60 -40.33
C GLY A 122 -19.59 14.71 -41.11
N LEU A 123 -19.05 15.93 -41.14
CA LEU A 123 -19.59 17.03 -41.96
C LEU A 123 -19.25 16.87 -43.45
N ALA A 124 -18.11 16.26 -43.78
CA ALA A 124 -17.72 15.98 -45.17
C ALA A 124 -18.63 14.94 -45.87
N GLN A 125 -19.34 14.09 -45.12
CA GLN A 125 -20.25 13.06 -45.65
C GLN A 125 -21.70 13.55 -45.85
N LEU A 126 -22.03 14.77 -45.42
CA LEU A 126 -23.37 15.37 -45.58
C LEU A 126 -23.45 16.38 -46.73
N GLY A 127 -22.35 16.59 -47.47
CA GLY A 127 -22.24 17.55 -48.56
C GLY A 127 -21.92 16.96 -49.92
N SER A 128 -22.09 15.64 -50.12
CA SER A 128 -21.93 14.95 -51.41
C SER A 128 -23.24 14.32 -51.87
#